data_AF-A0A919XL22-F1
#
_entry.id   AF-A0A919XL22-F1
#
_cell.length_a   1.000
_cell.length_b   1.000
_cell.length_c   1.000
_cell.angle_alpha   90.00
_cell.angle_beta   90.00
_cell.angle_gamma   90.00
#
_symmetry.space_group_name_H-M   'P 1'
#
loop_
_entity.id
_entity.type
_entity.pdbx_description
1 polymer ?
#
loop_
_entity_poly.entity_id
_entity_poly.type
_entity_poly.pdbx_seq_one_letter_code
_entity_poly.pdbx_strand_id
1 'polypeptide(L)'
;MNMMRKVEAEISRYLSRIRSGQRHDGAWAYDCETGPMTDAVILLLSALFPDETKLMRRLAGRLARTQAPGGEWKQYGDDDGHLSSTVEA
;
A
#
# COMPACT_ATOMS: atom_id res chain seq x y z
N MET A 1 -26.30 28.37 -4.54
CA MET A 1 -25.45 27.57 -5.46
C MET A 1 -26.12 26.22 -5.68
N ASN A 2 -26.54 25.92 -6.92
CA ASN A 2 -27.31 24.72 -7.29
C ASN A 2 -26.50 23.43 -7.00
N MET A 3 -27.14 22.40 -6.43
CA MET A 3 -26.52 21.11 -6.13
C MET A 3 -25.82 20.49 -7.34
N MET A 4 -26.45 20.54 -8.52
CA MET A 4 -25.86 20.04 -9.78
C MET A 4 -24.51 20.69 -10.08
N ARG A 5 -24.40 22.00 -9.90
CA ARG A 5 -23.14 22.73 -10.13
C ARG A 5 -22.02 22.31 -9.18
N LYS A 6 -22.36 21.91 -7.95
CA LYS A 6 -21.37 21.38 -7.00
C LYS A 6 -20.90 20.00 -7.43
N VAL A 7 -21.82 19.14 -7.88
CA VAL A 7 -21.50 17.80 -8.40
C VAL A 7 -20.57 17.89 -9.61
N GLU A 8 -20.88 18.75 -10.59
CA GLU A 8 -20.05 18.96 -11.79
C GLU A 8 -18.64 19.47 -11.47
N ALA A 9 -18.53 20.38 -10.49
CA ALA A 9 -17.25 20.89 -10.04
C ALA A 9 -16.40 19.79 -9.38
N GLU A 10 -17.01 18.96 -8.54
CA GLU A 10 -16.31 17.84 -7.91
C GLU A 10 -15.88 16.78 -8.93
N ILE A 11 -16.74 16.43 -9.90
CA ILE A 11 -16.37 15.53 -11.01
C ILE A 11 -15.14 16.07 -11.74
N SER A 12 -15.16 17.36 -12.09
CA SER A 12 -14.03 17.99 -12.79
C SER A 12 -12.75 17.97 -11.96
N ARG A 13 -12.86 18.21 -10.65
CA ARG A 13 -11.73 18.15 -9.70
C ARG A 13 -11.14 16.74 -9.62
N TYR A 14 -11.96 15.71 -9.51
CA TYR A 14 -11.51 14.32 -9.46
C TYR A 14 -10.91 13.86 -10.80
N LEU A 15 -11.52 14.22 -11.93
CA LEU A 15 -10.97 13.93 -13.26
C LEU A 15 -9.59 14.55 -13.43
N SER A 16 -9.41 15.81 -13.03
CA SER A 16 -8.10 16.48 -13.08
C SER A 16 -7.07 15.74 -12.22
N ARG A 17 -7.45 15.36 -10.98
CA ARG A 17 -6.57 14.61 -10.08
C ARG A 17 -6.15 13.26 -10.66
N ILE A 18 -7.10 12.46 -11.13
CA ILE A 18 -6.80 11.13 -11.69
C ILE A 18 -5.93 11.28 -12.94
N ARG A 19 -6.26 12.19 -13.86
CA ARG A 19 -5.46 12.43 -15.07
C ARG A 19 -4.02 12.86 -14.75
N SER A 20 -3.82 13.68 -13.72
CA SER A 20 -2.47 14.07 -13.31
C SER A 20 -1.61 12.92 -12.78
N GLY A 21 -2.23 11.82 -12.36
CA GLY A 21 -1.54 10.60 -11.92
C GLY A 21 -1.20 9.64 -13.04
N GLN A 22 -1.57 9.93 -14.29
CA GLN A 22 -1.26 9.07 -15.43
C GLN A 22 0.23 9.16 -15.77
N ARG A 23 0.88 8.00 -15.91
CA ARG A 23 2.27 7.89 -16.36
C ARG A 23 2.39 8.15 -17.86
N HIS A 24 3.61 8.38 -18.34
CA HIS A 24 3.90 8.64 -19.76
C HIS A 24 3.46 7.51 -20.71
N ASP A 25 3.40 6.27 -20.19
CA ASP A 25 2.95 5.06 -20.90
C ASP A 25 1.42 4.90 -20.90
N GLY A 26 0.70 5.84 -20.28
CA GLY A 26 -0.75 5.82 -20.16
C GLY A 26 -1.28 5.02 -18.97
N ALA A 27 -0.42 4.37 -18.18
CA ALA A 27 -0.83 3.58 -17.03
C ALA A 27 -1.02 4.43 -15.77
N TRP A 28 -1.73 3.88 -14.78
CA TRP A 28 -1.77 4.39 -13.41
C TRP A 28 -1.12 3.36 -12.49
N ALA A 29 -0.11 3.78 -11.74
CA ALA A 29 0.56 2.94 -10.75
C ALA A 29 0.15 3.42 -9.35
N TYR A 30 -0.83 2.74 -8.76
CA TYR A 30 -1.20 2.93 -7.36
C TYR A 30 -0.72 1.71 -6.58
N ASP A 31 -0.25 1.94 -5.36
CA ASP A 31 0.20 0.86 -4.49
C ASP A 31 -0.99 -0.04 -4.14
N CYS A 32 -0.92 -1.31 -4.55
CA CYS A 32 -1.85 -2.33 -4.10
C CYS A 32 -1.31 -2.87 -2.78
N GLU A 33 -1.48 -2.09 -1.71
CA GLU A 33 -1.04 -2.52 -0.39
C GLU A 33 -2.02 -3.56 0.16
N THR A 34 -1.58 -4.82 0.18
CA THR A 34 -2.19 -5.89 0.97
C THR A 34 -1.42 -6.03 2.30
N GLY A 35 -1.88 -6.94 3.17
CA GLY A 35 -1.20 -7.29 4.41
C GLY A 35 0.26 -7.76 4.22
N PRO A 36 0.95 -8.14 5.31
CA PRO A 36 2.39 -8.35 5.33
C PRO A 36 2.90 -9.52 4.48
N MET A 37 2.03 -10.45 4.04
CA MET A 37 2.40 -11.63 3.26
C MET A 37 3.35 -11.32 2.09
N THR A 38 3.05 -10.31 1.28
CA THR A 38 3.85 -10.01 0.09
C THR A 38 5.26 -9.57 0.47
N ASP A 39 5.41 -8.76 1.52
CA ASP A 39 6.72 -8.34 2.02
C ASP A 39 7.50 -9.53 2.57
N ALA A 40 6.85 -10.39 3.35
CA ALA A 40 7.46 -11.59 3.94
C ALA A 40 7.95 -12.57 2.86
N VAL A 41 7.15 -12.83 1.82
CA VAL A 41 7.54 -13.70 0.70
C VAL A 41 8.69 -13.09 -0.08
N ILE A 42 8.67 -11.78 -0.37
CA ILE A 42 9.78 -11.14 -1.08
C ILE A 42 11.05 -11.17 -0.22
N LEU A 43 10.96 -10.92 1.09
CA LEU A 43 12.10 -11.03 2.01
C LEU A 43 12.73 -12.42 1.99
N LEU A 44 11.90 -13.48 2.03
CA LEU A 44 12.35 -14.86 1.94
C LEU A 44 13.07 -15.14 0.61
N LEU A 45 12.48 -14.71 -0.51
CA LEU A 45 13.09 -14.90 -1.84
C LEU A 45 14.39 -14.10 -1.98
N SER A 46 14.41 -12.85 -1.52
CA SER A 46 15.59 -11.99 -1.53
C SER A 46 16.73 -12.53 -0.69
N ALA A 47 16.46 -13.29 0.38
CA ALA A 47 17.50 -13.93 1.18
C ALA A 47 18.34 -14.94 0.38
N LEU A 48 17.86 -15.40 -0.78
CA LEU A 48 18.59 -16.27 -1.70
C LEU A 48 19.55 -15.50 -2.62
N PHE A 49 19.48 -14.17 -2.65
CA PHE A 49 20.25 -13.32 -3.56
C PHE A 49 21.12 -12.31 -2.79
N PRO A 50 22.46 -12.34 -2.93
CA PRO A 50 23.38 -11.51 -2.14
C PRO A 50 23.19 -9.99 -2.28
N ASP A 51 22.69 -9.53 -3.42
CA ASP A 51 22.68 -8.09 -3.76
C ASP A 51 21.41 -7.34 -3.32
N GLU A 52 20.42 -8.04 -2.73
CA GLU A 52 19.10 -7.47 -2.41
C GLU A 52 19.03 -6.78 -1.03
N THR A 53 20.16 -6.49 -0.39
CA THR A 53 20.22 -5.93 0.98
C THR A 53 19.46 -4.59 1.12
N LYS A 54 19.32 -3.81 0.04
CA LYS A 54 18.56 -2.56 0.05
C LYS A 54 17.05 -2.81 0.04
N LEU A 55 16.58 -3.76 -0.77
CA LEU A 55 15.18 -4.15 -0.82
C LEU A 55 14.76 -4.77 0.51
N MET A 56 15.56 -5.69 1.05
CA MET A 56 15.30 -6.33 2.34
C MET A 56 15.14 -5.31 3.47
N ARG A 57 16.04 -4.32 3.56
CA ARG A 57 15.93 -3.24 4.57
C ARG A 57 14.66 -2.40 4.42
N ARG A 58 14.21 -2.15 3.18
CA ARG A 58 12.98 -1.39 2.92
C ARG A 58 11.73 -2.16 3.35
N LEU A 59 11.67 -3.45 3.04
CA LEU A 59 10.56 -4.33 3.40
C LEU A 59 10.48 -4.54 4.91
N ALA A 60 11.60 -4.88 5.57
CA ALA A 60 11.65 -4.99 7.02
C ALA A 60 11.24 -3.67 7.71
N GLY A 61 11.69 -2.54 7.17
CA GLY A 61 11.28 -1.23 7.67
C GLY A 61 9.79 -0.94 7.44
N ARG A 62 9.17 -1.44 6.36
CA ARG A 62 7.73 -1.31 6.12
C ARG A 62 6.95 -2.14 7.14
N LEU A 63 7.29 -3.42 7.31
CA LEU A 63 6.67 -4.31 8.32
C LEU A 63 6.68 -3.68 9.71
N ALA A 64 7.82 -3.15 10.16
CA ALA A 64 7.92 -2.48 11.45
C ALA A 64 7.06 -1.21 11.58
N ARG A 65 6.84 -0.46 10.49
CA ARG A 65 6.01 0.76 10.49
C ARG A 65 4.52 0.47 10.40
N THR A 66 4.13 -0.69 9.88
CA THR A 66 2.72 -1.09 9.72
C THR A 66 2.20 -1.92 10.89
N GLN A 67 3.06 -2.30 11.84
CA GLN A 67 2.65 -2.91 13.10
C GLN A 67 1.70 -1.98 13.86
N ALA A 68 0.57 -2.51 14.31
CA ALA A 68 -0.38 -1.78 15.12
C ALA A 68 0.14 -1.61 16.58
N PRO A 69 -0.43 -0.68 17.37
CA PRO A 69 0.04 -0.41 18.73
C PRO A 69 0.04 -1.62 19.68
N GLY A 70 -0.84 -2.60 19.47
CA GLY A 70 -0.89 -3.83 20.27
C GLY A 70 0.12 -4.90 19.84
N GLY A 71 0.89 -4.65 18.77
CA GLY A 71 1.89 -5.56 18.23
C GLY A 71 1.37 -6.45 17.08
N GLU A 72 0.09 -6.40 16.77
CA GLU A 72 -0.55 -7.13 15.69
C GLU A 72 -0.35 -6.49 14.31
N TRP A 73 -0.46 -7.30 13.26
CA TRP A 73 -0.63 -6.81 11.89
C TRP A 73 -2.06 -7.04 11.42
N LYS A 74 -2.50 -6.17 10.51
CA LYS A 74 -3.87 -6.11 10.00
C LYS A 74 -3.87 -6.32 8.50
N GLN A 75 -4.99 -6.81 7.97
CA GLN A 75 -5.18 -6.88 6.52
C GLN A 75 -5.86 -5.60 6.02
N TYR A 76 -6.73 -5.01 6.85
CA TYR A 76 -7.43 -3.76 6.58
C TYR A 76 -7.28 -2.77 7.74
N GLY A 77 -7.45 -1.48 7.46
CA GLY A 77 -7.25 -0.42 8.46
C GLY A 77 -8.25 -0.44 9.61
N ASP A 78 -9.40 -1.07 9.40
CA ASP A 78 -10.51 -1.24 10.34
C ASP A 78 -10.52 -2.58 11.08
N ASP A 79 -9.53 -3.45 10.85
CA ASP A 79 -9.37 -4.69 11.63
C ASP A 79 -8.91 -4.39 13.06
N ASP A 80 -9.26 -5.24 14.03
CA ASP A 80 -8.68 -5.21 15.38
C ASP A 80 -7.35 -5.98 15.46
N GLY A 81 -6.98 -6.69 14.38
CA GLY A 81 -5.82 -7.56 14.31
C GLY A 81 -6.10 -8.80 13.48
N HIS A 82 -5.09 -9.30 12.78
CA HIS A 82 -5.21 -10.50 11.97
C HIS A 82 -4.09 -11.49 12.29
N LEU A 83 -4.48 -12.68 12.79
CA LEU A 83 -3.53 -13.66 13.32
C LEU A 83 -2.52 -14.10 12.26
N SER A 84 -2.97 -14.51 11.07
CA SER A 84 -2.07 -14.98 10.02
C SER A 84 -1.10 -13.89 9.57
N SER A 85 -1.59 -12.65 9.44
CA SER A 85 -0.74 -11.50 9.10
C SER A 85 0.30 -11.22 10.17
N THR A 86 -0.07 -11.37 11.44
CA THR A 86 0.87 -11.20 12.56
C THR A 86 1.93 -12.30 12.58
N VAL A 87 1.62 -13.52 12.14
CA VAL A 87 2.59 -14.62 12.03
C VAL A 87 3.51 -14.48 10.82
N GLU A 88 3.01 -13.88 9.74
CA GLU A 88 3.78 -13.65 8.50
C GLU A 88 4.83 -12.53 8.63
N ALA A 89 4.54 -11.49 9.42
CA ALA A 89 5.37 -10.29 9.59
C ALA A 89 6.60 -10.51 10.48
#